data_AF-A0A963HNH2-F1
#
_entry.id   AF-A0A963HNH2-F1
#
_cell.length_a   1.000
_cell.length_b   1.000
_cell.length_c   1.000
_cell.angle_alpha   90.00
_cell.angle_beta   90.00
_cell.angle_gamma   90.00
#
_symmetry.space_group_name_H-M   'P 1'
#
loop_
_entity.id
_entity.type
_entity.pdbx_description
1 polymer ?
#
loop_
_entity_poly.entity_id
_entity_poly.type
_entity_poly.pdbx_seq_one_letter_code
_entity_poly.pdbx_strand_id
1 'polypeptide(L)'
;DIPGSTDTAQLFRQMLKLTAPLPQSLNRLNPLSANLSLIVWNEIFANMNSTDAGTRSGFNQNRAFVGIGYPISKTKLLEIGYMNQYINRPHNARPDQMLHVLSVTLLMNF
;
A
#
# COMPACT_ATOMS: atom_id res chain seq x y z
N ASP A 1 -2.30 -5.89 34.85
CA ASP A 1 -1.19 -5.12 34.28
C ASP A 1 0.05 -5.99 34.22
N ILE A 2 0.69 -6.06 33.06
CA ILE A 2 1.99 -6.73 32.92
C ILE A 2 3.06 -5.70 33.28
N PRO A 3 3.94 -5.97 34.27
CA PRO A 3 5.00 -5.04 34.62
C PRO A 3 5.92 -4.74 33.42
N GLY A 4 6.02 -3.47 33.03
CA GLY A 4 6.89 -3.01 31.92
C GLY A 4 6.19 -2.75 30.57
N SER A 5 4.86 -2.88 30.49
CA SER A 5 4.11 -2.55 29.28
C SER A 5 3.83 -1.04 29.16
N THR A 6 3.61 -0.55 27.94
CA THR A 6 3.17 0.83 27.67
C THR A 6 1.76 0.81 27.10
N ASP A 7 0.89 1.72 27.54
CA ASP A 7 -0.50 1.79 27.04
C ASP A 7 -0.60 2.29 25.58
N THR A 8 0.47 2.90 25.06
CA THR A 8 0.50 3.45 23.70
C THR A 8 1.20 2.49 22.74
N ALA A 9 0.50 2.09 21.67
CA ALA A 9 1.11 1.32 20.57
C ALA A 9 1.77 2.26 19.54
N GLN A 10 3.00 1.96 19.15
CA GLN A 10 3.74 2.69 18.11
C GLN A 10 3.91 1.84 16.86
N LEU A 11 3.53 2.41 15.71
CA LEU A 11 3.60 1.74 14.40
C LEU A 11 4.52 2.53 13.48
N PHE A 12 5.63 1.91 13.10
CA PHE A 12 6.48 2.39 12.02
C PHE A 12 5.84 2.04 10.68
N ARG A 13 5.81 3.00 9.76
CA ARG A 13 5.23 2.88 8.42
C ARG A 13 6.16 3.52 7.40
N GLN A 14 6.59 2.75 6.41
CA GLN A 14 7.41 3.25 5.31
C GLN A 14 6.83 2.83 3.97
N MET A 15 6.66 3.80 3.07
CA MET A 15 6.24 3.57 1.69
C MET A 15 7.38 3.94 0.74
N LEU A 16 7.58 3.11 -0.28
CA LEU A 16 8.35 3.43 -1.48
C LEU A 16 7.41 3.36 -2.68
N LYS A 17 7.37 4.43 -3.47
CA LYS A 17 6.51 4.53 -4.66
C LYS A 17 7.34 4.95 -5.86
N LEU A 18 7.17 4.19 -6.94
CA LEU A 18 7.74 4.47 -8.25
C LEU A 18 6.59 4.71 -9.25
N THR A 19 6.73 5.78 -10.02
CA THR A 19 5.82 6.10 -11.13
C THR A 19 6.67 6.31 -12.37
N ALA A 20 6.41 5.51 -13.40
CA ALA A 20 7.13 5.59 -14.68
C ALA A 20 6.14 5.78 -15.83
N PRO A 21 6.41 6.67 -16.80
CA PRO A 21 5.54 6.81 -17.97
C PRO A 21 5.56 5.53 -18.80
N LEU A 22 4.41 5.11 -19.33
CA LEU A 22 4.38 3.98 -20.26
C LEU A 22 4.94 4.39 -21.64
N PRO A 23 5.60 3.46 -22.37
CA PRO A 23 6.10 3.70 -23.72
C PRO A 23 5.02 4.25 -24.68
N GLN A 24 5.41 5.16 -25.58
CA GLN A 24 4.46 5.77 -26.52
C GLN A 24 3.76 4.77 -27.44
N SER A 25 4.37 3.61 -27.71
CA SER A 25 3.74 2.53 -28.49
C SER A 25 2.47 1.98 -27.82
N LEU A 26 2.46 1.88 -26.48
CA LEU A 26 1.29 1.47 -25.70
C LEU A 26 0.29 2.62 -25.55
N ASN A 27 0.76 3.86 -25.47
CA ASN A 27 -0.11 5.05 -25.40
C ASN A 27 -0.85 5.34 -26.72
N ARG A 28 -0.34 4.89 -27.88
CA ARG A 28 -1.01 5.05 -29.19
C ARG A 28 -2.32 4.27 -29.30
N LEU A 29 -2.51 3.25 -28.47
CA LEU A 29 -3.76 2.47 -28.39
C LEU A 29 -4.77 3.11 -27.42
N ASN A 30 -4.41 4.21 -26.75
CA ASN A 30 -5.30 4.90 -25.83
C ASN A 30 -6.27 5.80 -26.61
N PRO A 31 -7.59 5.50 -26.63
CA PRO A 31 -8.58 6.32 -27.32
C PRO A 31 -8.70 7.74 -26.75
N LEU A 32 -8.16 7.99 -25.55
CA LEU A 32 -8.28 9.26 -24.82
C LEU A 32 -7.02 10.15 -24.91
N SER A 33 -5.99 9.74 -25.68
CA SER A 33 -4.71 10.47 -25.81
C SER A 33 -4.01 10.81 -24.48
N ALA A 34 -4.36 10.13 -23.39
CA ALA A 34 -3.79 10.37 -22.07
C ALA A 34 -2.46 9.62 -21.89
N ASN A 35 -1.49 10.28 -21.26
CA ASN A 35 -0.19 9.67 -20.95
C ASN A 35 -0.35 8.74 -19.74
N LEU A 36 -0.51 7.45 -20.02
CA LEU A 36 -0.60 6.44 -18.96
C LEU A 36 0.75 6.27 -18.26
N SER A 37 0.70 5.95 -16.97
CA SER A 37 1.88 5.66 -16.16
C SER A 37 1.77 4.28 -15.54
N LEU A 38 2.88 3.57 -15.43
CA LEU A 38 3.01 2.40 -14.56
C LEU A 38 3.29 2.89 -13.14
N ILE A 39 2.54 2.36 -12.18
CA ILE A 39 2.67 2.70 -10.77
C ILE A 39 2.95 1.42 -10.01
N VAL A 40 4.05 1.43 -9.25
CA VAL A 40 4.40 0.35 -8.34
C VAL A 40 4.71 0.99 -7.00
N TRP A 41 4.14 0.45 -5.93
CA TRP A 41 4.55 0.85 -4.60
C TRP A 41 4.58 -0.34 -3.65
N ASN A 42 5.45 -0.25 -2.67
CA ASN A 42 5.51 -1.18 -1.56
C ASN A 42 5.51 -0.43 -0.24
N GLU A 43 4.81 -0.99 0.74
CA GLU A 43 4.65 -0.39 2.03
C GLU A 43 4.77 -1.41 3.16
N ILE A 44 5.62 -1.13 4.13
CA ILE A 44 5.90 -1.99 5.27
C ILE A 44 5.41 -1.32 6.54
N PHE A 45 4.87 -2.15 7.44
CA PHE A 45 4.40 -1.77 8.75
C PHE A 45 5.06 -2.65 9.82
N ALA A 46 5.66 -2.02 10.82
CA ALA A 46 6.29 -2.71 11.94
C ALA A 46 5.86 -2.07 13.27
N ASN A 47 5.42 -2.90 14.21
CA ASN A 47 5.12 -2.45 15.57
C ASN A 47 6.45 -2.26 16.31
N MET A 48 6.67 -1.10 16.90
CA MET A 48 7.92 -0.80 17.61
C MET A 48 7.91 -1.32 19.05
N ASN A 49 6.74 -1.41 19.67
CA ASN A 49 6.57 -1.88 21.04
C ASN A 49 5.44 -2.90 21.18
N SER A 50 5.47 -3.61 22.32
CA SER A 50 4.39 -4.50 22.74
C SER A 50 3.53 -3.78 23.77
N THR A 51 2.21 -4.00 23.72
CA THR A 51 1.25 -3.39 24.63
C THR A 51 0.36 -4.45 25.29
N ASP A 52 -0.20 -4.11 26.45
CA ASP A 52 -1.15 -4.98 27.17
C ASP A 52 -2.47 -5.15 26.42
N ALA A 53 -2.77 -4.21 25.52
CA ALA A 53 -3.90 -4.26 24.58
C ALA A 53 -3.73 -5.29 23.43
N GLY A 54 -2.63 -6.05 23.41
CA GLY A 54 -2.44 -7.16 22.47
C GLY A 54 -1.59 -6.82 21.23
N THR A 55 -1.06 -5.60 21.12
CA THR A 55 -0.02 -5.31 20.12
C THR A 55 1.27 -6.01 20.52
N ARG A 56 1.94 -6.62 19.54
CA ARG A 56 3.23 -7.27 19.71
C ARG A 56 4.24 -6.61 18.78
N SER A 57 5.41 -6.30 19.32
CA SER A 57 6.53 -5.74 18.56
C SER A 57 6.94 -6.67 17.40
N GLY A 58 7.41 -6.08 16.30
CA GLY A 58 7.86 -6.79 15.11
C GLY A 58 7.03 -6.50 13.86
N PHE A 59 7.23 -7.33 12.83
CA PHE A 59 6.58 -7.16 11.54
C PHE A 59 5.06 -7.36 11.63
N ASN A 60 4.30 -6.37 11.16
CA ASN A 60 2.85 -6.36 11.20
C ASN A 60 2.27 -6.74 9.83
N GLN A 61 2.60 -5.99 8.78
CA GLN A 61 2.07 -6.24 7.44
C GLN A 61 2.94 -5.62 6.33
N ASN A 62 2.80 -6.14 5.11
CA ASN A 62 3.35 -5.59 3.88
C ASN A 62 2.22 -5.42 2.86
N ARG A 63 2.19 -4.28 2.18
CA ARG A 63 1.29 -4.02 1.05
C ARG A 63 2.12 -3.75 -0.19
N ALA A 64 1.96 -4.59 -1.20
CA ALA A 64 2.56 -4.41 -2.52
C ALA A 64 1.47 -4.10 -3.53
N PHE A 65 1.66 -3.06 -4.33
CA PHE A 65 0.72 -2.66 -5.38
C PHE A 65 1.44 -2.51 -6.70
N VAL A 66 0.74 -2.90 -7.76
CA VAL A 66 1.10 -2.62 -9.14
C VAL A 66 -0.16 -2.25 -9.90
N GLY A 67 -0.07 -1.18 -10.68
CA GLY A 67 -1.22 -0.64 -11.41
C GLY A 67 -0.85 0.38 -12.45
N ILE A 68 -1.89 0.95 -13.04
CA ILE A 68 -1.81 2.02 -14.02
C ILE A 68 -2.33 3.33 -13.44
N GLY A 69 -1.68 4.42 -13.83
CA GLY A 69 -2.07 5.79 -13.56
C GLY A 69 -2.69 6.43 -14.79
N TYR A 70 -3.91 6.93 -14.66
CA TYR A 70 -4.64 7.66 -15.67
C TYR A 70 -4.79 9.14 -15.25
N PRO A 71 -4.10 10.09 -15.89
CA PRO A 71 -4.25 11.50 -15.59
C PRO A 71 -5.59 12.01 -16.16
N ILE A 72 -6.57 12.27 -15.28
CA ILE A 72 -7.88 12.80 -15.67
C ILE A 72 -7.76 14.29 -16.03
N SER A 73 -6.95 15.02 -15.27
CA SER A 73 -6.67 16.44 -15.48
C SER A 73 -5.24 16.76 -15.03
N LYS A 74 -4.80 18.01 -15.20
CA LYS A 74 -3.50 18.48 -14.68
C LYS A 74 -3.38 18.37 -13.15
N THR A 75 -4.49 18.18 -12.45
CA THR A 75 -4.59 18.17 -10.98
C THR A 75 -5.12 16.84 -10.42
N LYS A 76 -5.55 15.91 -11.27
CA LYS A 76 -6.18 14.65 -10.85
C LYS A 76 -5.53 13.45 -11.52
N LEU A 77 -5.13 12.47 -10.72
CA LEU A 77 -4.58 11.19 -11.17
C LEU A 77 -5.41 10.05 -10.60
N LEU A 78 -5.90 9.17 -11.47
CA LEU A 78 -6.60 7.96 -11.08
C LEU A 78 -5.63 6.78 -11.14
N GLU A 79 -5.44 6.08 -10.03
CA GLU A 79 -4.61 4.88 -9.94
C GLU A 79 -5.52 3.66 -9.82
N ILE A 80 -5.38 2.69 -10.73
CA ILE A 80 -6.14 1.44 -10.69
C ILE A 80 -5.16 0.29 -10.81
N GLY A 81 -5.28 -0.70 -9.93
CA GLY A 81 -4.36 -1.82 -9.96
C GLY A 81 -4.68 -2.91 -8.96
N TYR A 82 -3.78 -3.87 -8.90
CA TYR A 82 -3.84 -4.99 -8.00
C TYR A 82 -2.92 -4.74 -6.81
N MET A 83 -3.42 -4.98 -5.61
CA MET A 83 -2.68 -4.93 -4.36
C MET A 83 -2.69 -6.29 -3.69
N ASN A 84 -1.49 -6.78 -3.38
CA ASN A 84 -1.30 -7.90 -2.49
C ASN A 84 -0.96 -7.38 -1.09
N GLN A 85 -1.72 -7.82 -0.09
CA GLN A 85 -1.48 -7.47 1.31
C GLN A 85 -1.21 -8.72 2.11
N TYR A 86 -0.02 -8.78 2.70
CA TYR A 86 0.39 -9.83 3.62
C TYR A 86 0.31 -9.31 5.06
N ILE A 87 -0.41 -10.03 5.92
CA ILE A 87 -0.62 -9.67 7.32
C ILE A 87 -0.09 -10.81 8.19
N ASN A 88 0.81 -10.46 9.12
CA ASN A 88 1.38 -11.39 10.08
C ASN A 88 0.63 -11.31 11.42
N ARG A 89 0.10 -12.45 11.88
CA ARG A 89 -0.69 -12.58 13.11
C ARG A 89 -0.20 -13.77 13.94
N PRO A 90 1.02 -13.73 14.51
CA PRO A 90 1.69 -14.89 15.07
C PRO A 90 0.95 -15.61 16.23
N HIS A 91 -0.02 -14.95 16.87
CA HIS A 91 -0.81 -15.51 17.98
C HIS A 91 -2.28 -15.80 17.60
N ASN A 92 -2.58 -15.90 16.30
CA ASN A 92 -3.92 -16.22 15.79
C ASN A 92 -3.91 -17.60 15.12
N ALA A 93 -5.06 -18.29 15.09
CA ALA A 93 -5.21 -19.60 14.46
C ALA A 93 -4.87 -19.60 12.95
N ARG A 94 -4.82 -18.42 12.33
CA ARG A 94 -4.33 -18.18 10.97
C ARG A 94 -3.18 -17.16 11.04
N PRO A 95 -1.94 -17.63 11.24
CA PRO A 95 -0.81 -16.75 11.52
C PRO A 95 -0.40 -15.91 10.31
N ASP A 96 -0.71 -16.37 9.11
CA ASP A 96 -0.48 -15.70 7.85
C ASP A 96 -1.81 -15.46 7.12
N GLN A 97 -2.06 -14.21 6.75
CA GLN A 97 -3.21 -13.84 5.92
C GLN A 97 -2.71 -13.09 4.69
N MET A 98 -3.13 -13.54 3.52
CA MET A 98 -2.85 -12.88 2.25
C MET A 98 -4.16 -12.43 1.62
N LEU A 99 -4.27 -11.12 1.36
CA LEU A 99 -5.42 -10.49 0.74
C LEU A 99 -5.05 -10.05 -0.68
N HIS A 100 -5.98 -10.30 -1.60
CA HIS A 100 -5.93 -9.92 -3.00
C HIS A 100 -6.96 -8.81 -3.19
N VAL A 101 -6.50 -7.59 -3.48
CA VAL A 101 -7.36 -6.40 -3.51
C VAL A 101 -7.26 -5.74 -4.88
N LEU A 102 -8.41 -5.54 -5.53
CA LEU A 102 -8.50 -4.59 -6.63
C LEU A 102 -8.62 -3.18 -6.02
N SER A 103 -7.61 -2.35 -6.26
CA SER A 103 -7.50 -1.02 -5.66
C SER A 103 -7.76 0.06 -6.70
N VAL A 104 -8.58 1.03 -6.32
CA VAL A 104 -8.89 2.24 -7.11
C VAL A 104 -8.65 3.43 -6.20
N THR A 105 -7.77 4.35 -6.61
CA THR A 105 -7.38 5.53 -5.83
C THR A 105 -7.45 6.77 -6.70
N LEU A 106 -8.09 7.83 -6.20
CA LEU A 106 -8.10 9.14 -6.86
C LEU A 106 -7.23 10.12 -6.07
N LEU A 107 -6.15 10.58 -6.70
CA LEU A 107 -5.26 11.61 -6.18
C LEU A 107 -5.68 12.97 -6.73
N MET A 108 -5.72 13.98 -5.85
CA MET A 108 -6.12 15.34 -6.19
C MET A 108 -5.14 16.34 -5.58
N ASN A 109 -4.60 17.24 -6.41
CA ASN A 109 -3.82 18.39 -5.98
C ASN A 109 -4.65 19.66 -6.20
N PHE A 110 -4.76 20.51 -5.18
CA PHE A 110 -5.50 21.78 -5.21
C PHE A 110 -4.59 22.94 -4.84
#